data_AF-A0A8T2UR91-F1
#
_entry.id   AF-A0A8T2UR91-F1
#
_cell.length_a   1.000
_cell.length_b   1.000
_cell.length_c   1.000
_cell.angle_alpha   90.00
_cell.angle_beta   90.00
_cell.angle_gamma   90.00
#
_symmetry.space_group_name_H-M   'P 1'
#
loop_
_entity.id
_entity.type
_entity.pdbx_description
1 polymer ?
#
loop_
_entity_poly.entity_id
_entity_poly.type
_entity_poly.pdbx_seq_one_letter_code
_entity_poly.pdbx_strand_id
1 'polypeptide(L)'
;MLREGVIMDVVNAEQARITEESGAVAVMALECVTADIRAEGGVARMSDPGLIKEIKKVVTIPVMAKARIGHFSICAPLELVKVTKQLEHLPVIDFAARGVATPADATLMMQMGCDGVFVGSDIFKSAVPAARERVILKAVTHYNDSQIIAEVSCNLGDSMAGLNLSDK
;
A
#
# COMPACT_ATOMS: atom_id res chain seq x y z
N MET A 1 15.59 -3.66 2.75
CA MET A 1 14.72 -4.85 2.89
C MET A 1 13.32 -4.61 2.32
N LEU A 2 12.79 -3.38 2.27
CA LEU A 2 11.46 -3.10 1.68
C LEU A 2 11.48 -2.35 0.32
N ARG A 3 12.62 -1.82 -0.12
CA ARG A 3 12.71 -1.06 -1.39
C ARG A 3 12.25 -1.90 -2.58
N GLU A 4 11.67 -1.22 -3.58
CA GLU A 4 11.05 -1.77 -4.78
C GLU A 4 9.93 -2.78 -4.46
N GLY A 5 9.34 -2.67 -3.28
CA GLY A 5 8.33 -3.57 -2.78
C GLY A 5 6.92 -3.00 -2.76
N VAL A 6 5.95 -3.90 -2.66
CA VAL A 6 4.54 -3.57 -2.44
C VAL A 6 4.16 -3.93 -1.01
N ILE A 7 3.51 -2.98 -0.31
CA ILE A 7 2.92 -3.21 1.00
C ILE A 7 1.40 -3.14 0.87
N MET A 8 0.70 -4.13 1.41
CA MET A 8 -0.75 -4.25 1.20
C MET A 8 -1.56 -4.21 2.47
N ASP A 9 -2.61 -3.39 2.43
CA ASP A 9 -3.64 -3.34 3.46
C ASP A 9 -4.42 -4.68 3.44
N VAL A 10 -4.58 -5.31 4.61
CA VAL A 10 -5.32 -6.58 4.81
C VAL A 10 -6.23 -6.47 6.04
N VAL A 11 -7.40 -7.11 5.97
CA VAL A 11 -8.41 -7.08 7.05
C VAL A 11 -8.59 -8.39 7.82
N ASN A 12 -7.95 -9.48 7.36
CA ASN A 12 -8.01 -10.78 8.04
C ASN A 12 -6.78 -11.64 7.70
N ALA A 13 -6.67 -12.80 8.36
CA ALA A 13 -5.58 -13.74 8.18
C ALA A 13 -5.53 -14.38 6.78
N GLU A 14 -6.69 -14.57 6.14
CA GLU A 14 -6.76 -15.16 4.80
C GLU A 14 -6.15 -14.22 3.74
N GLN A 15 -6.53 -12.95 3.77
CA GLN A 15 -5.95 -11.91 2.91
C GLN A 15 -4.44 -11.80 3.15
N ALA A 16 -4.00 -11.84 4.41
CA ALA A 16 -2.58 -11.78 4.73
C ALA A 16 -1.77 -12.92 4.07
N ARG A 17 -2.31 -14.15 4.05
CA ARG A 17 -1.66 -15.29 3.36
C ARG A 17 -1.62 -15.09 1.85
N ILE A 18 -2.75 -14.72 1.25
CA ILE A 18 -2.84 -14.46 -0.20
C ILE A 18 -1.82 -13.38 -0.60
N THR A 19 -1.65 -12.37 0.25
CA THR A 19 -0.72 -11.28 0.04
C THR A 19 0.74 -11.69 0.13
N GLU A 20 1.09 -12.50 1.13
CA GLU A 20 2.43 -13.07 1.23
C GLU A 20 2.74 -13.99 0.03
N GLU A 21 1.80 -14.88 -0.33
CA GLU A 21 1.93 -15.78 -1.48
C GLU A 21 2.05 -15.03 -2.81
N SER A 22 1.47 -13.84 -2.90
CA SER A 22 1.57 -12.99 -4.09
C SER A 22 2.92 -12.30 -4.22
N GLY A 23 3.71 -12.23 -3.14
CA GLY A 23 5.08 -11.68 -3.12
C GLY A 23 5.22 -10.32 -2.45
N ALA A 24 4.24 -9.88 -1.64
CA ALA A 24 4.31 -8.59 -0.98
C ALA A 24 5.46 -8.55 0.03
N VAL A 25 6.09 -7.38 0.20
CA VAL A 25 7.25 -7.25 1.10
C VAL A 25 6.84 -7.02 2.56
N ALA A 26 5.59 -6.60 2.79
CA ALA A 26 4.97 -6.47 4.11
C ALA A 26 3.45 -6.36 3.96
N VAL A 27 2.73 -6.53 5.09
CA VAL A 27 1.29 -6.28 5.17
C VAL A 27 0.98 -5.17 6.17
N MET A 28 -0.12 -4.46 5.96
CA MET A 28 -0.68 -3.46 6.86
C MET A 28 -2.01 -3.98 7.40
N ALA A 29 -2.09 -4.26 8.70
CA ALA A 29 -3.29 -4.78 9.34
C ALA A 29 -4.26 -3.66 9.73
N LEU A 30 -5.50 -3.74 9.27
CA LEU A 30 -6.60 -2.81 9.59
C LEU A 30 -7.93 -3.55 9.73
N GLU A 31 -8.81 -3.10 10.61
CA GLU A 31 -10.17 -3.69 10.75
C GLU A 31 -11.14 -3.25 9.67
N CYS A 32 -10.93 -2.05 9.13
CA CYS A 32 -11.85 -1.40 8.21
C CYS A 32 -11.09 -0.72 7.08
N VAL A 33 -11.55 -0.93 5.85
CA VAL A 33 -10.90 -0.44 4.65
C VAL A 33 -11.00 1.09 4.56
N THR A 34 -9.96 1.72 4.03
CA THR A 34 -9.86 3.18 3.95
C THR A 34 -11.01 3.82 3.16
N ALA A 35 -11.54 3.17 2.12
CA ALA A 35 -12.72 3.65 1.39
C ALA A 35 -13.98 3.69 2.28
N ASP A 36 -14.20 2.65 3.08
CA ASP A 36 -15.40 2.53 3.93
C ASP A 36 -15.36 3.57 5.07
N ILE A 37 -14.21 3.76 5.70
CA ILE A 37 -13.98 4.82 6.71
C ILE A 37 -14.36 6.21 6.16
N ARG A 38 -14.07 6.48 4.88
CA ARG A 38 -14.39 7.77 4.25
C ARG A 38 -15.87 7.90 3.89
N ALA A 39 -16.53 6.81 3.53
CA ALA A 39 -17.94 6.80 3.17
C ALA A 39 -18.85 6.90 4.41
N GLU A 40 -18.52 6.15 5.47
CA GLU A 40 -19.30 6.10 6.71
C GLU A 40 -19.04 7.30 7.63
N GLY A 41 -17.82 7.86 7.58
CA GLY A 41 -17.37 8.88 8.52
C GLY A 41 -17.11 8.33 9.92
N GLY A 42 -17.07 9.21 10.92
CA GLY A 42 -16.82 8.81 12.32
C GLY A 42 -15.34 8.71 12.71
N VAL A 43 -15.06 8.00 13.81
CA VAL A 43 -13.72 7.95 14.43
C VAL A 43 -13.07 6.58 14.21
N ALA A 44 -12.18 6.49 13.22
CA ALA A 44 -11.31 5.33 13.03
C ALA A 44 -10.20 5.29 14.10
N ARG A 45 -10.03 4.13 14.75
CA ARG A 45 -9.03 3.89 15.80
C ARG A 45 -8.00 2.86 15.34
N MET A 46 -7.06 2.50 16.23
CA MET A 46 -6.17 1.36 16.02
C MET A 46 -6.98 0.07 16.00
N SER A 47 -6.59 -0.87 15.13
CA SER A 47 -7.14 -2.23 15.09
C SER A 47 -6.97 -2.96 16.42
N ASP A 48 -7.88 -3.88 16.73
CA ASP A 48 -7.76 -4.76 17.89
C ASP A 48 -6.43 -5.52 17.85
N PRO A 49 -5.66 -5.50 18.96
CA PRO A 49 -4.39 -6.23 19.03
C PRO A 49 -4.52 -7.74 18.76
N GLY A 50 -5.69 -8.33 18.99
CA GLY A 50 -6.03 -9.71 18.65
C GLY A 50 -5.95 -9.97 17.15
N LEU A 51 -6.57 -9.11 16.33
CA LEU A 51 -6.47 -9.19 14.86
C LEU A 51 -5.00 -9.08 14.39
N ILE A 52 -4.25 -8.12 14.93
CA ILE A 52 -2.84 -7.93 14.57
C ILE A 52 -2.02 -9.17 14.95
N LYS A 53 -2.26 -9.75 16.14
CA LYS A 53 -1.59 -10.98 16.57
C LYS A 53 -1.95 -12.18 15.71
N GLU A 54 -3.19 -12.27 15.24
CA GLU A 54 -3.64 -13.32 14.33
C GLU A 54 -2.90 -13.23 12.99
N ILE A 55 -2.88 -12.05 12.38
CA ILE A 55 -2.16 -11.79 11.12
C ILE A 55 -0.67 -12.12 11.29
N LYS A 56 -0.03 -11.65 12.36
CA LYS A 56 1.38 -11.95 12.66
C LYS A 56 1.70 -13.44 12.83
N LYS A 57 0.72 -14.28 13.16
CA LYS A 57 0.93 -15.73 13.30
C LYS A 57 0.88 -16.46 11.96
N VAL A 58 0.22 -15.88 10.95
CA VAL A 58 -0.05 -16.56 9.68
C VAL A 58 0.87 -16.14 8.54
N VAL A 59 1.62 -15.05 8.69
CA VAL A 59 2.62 -14.60 7.72
C VAL A 59 4.02 -14.50 8.33
N THR A 60 5.03 -14.64 7.48
CA THR A 60 6.45 -14.47 7.83
C THR A 60 6.99 -13.08 7.50
N ILE A 61 6.38 -12.40 6.52
CA ILE A 61 6.70 -11.02 6.17
C ILE A 61 6.32 -10.01 7.29
N PRO A 62 7.00 -8.86 7.37
CA PRO A 62 6.69 -7.83 8.36
C PRO A 62 5.21 -7.42 8.37
N VAL A 63 4.65 -7.26 9.58
CA VAL A 63 3.27 -6.78 9.79
C VAL A 63 3.33 -5.37 10.39
N MET A 64 2.74 -4.43 9.68
CA MET A 64 2.52 -3.04 10.11
C MET A 64 1.08 -2.86 10.62
N ALA A 65 0.84 -1.83 11.44
CA ALA A 65 -0.49 -1.47 11.91
C ALA A 65 -0.62 0.06 12.04
N LYS A 66 -1.84 0.58 11.94
CA LYS A 66 -2.11 2.03 11.99
C LYS A 66 -2.34 2.51 13.43
N ALA A 67 -1.82 3.69 13.74
CA ALA A 67 -2.12 4.45 14.96
C ALA A 67 -2.59 5.87 14.58
N ARG A 68 -3.32 6.53 15.50
CA ARG A 68 -3.82 7.90 15.27
C ARG A 68 -2.69 8.93 15.38
N ILE A 69 -2.74 9.96 14.54
CA ILE A 69 -1.84 11.11 14.59
C ILE A 69 -1.90 11.75 15.98
N GLY A 70 -0.75 12.11 16.55
CA GLY A 70 -0.67 12.78 17.84
C GLY A 70 -0.84 11.88 19.07
N HIS A 71 -0.97 10.55 18.88
CA HIS A 71 -0.86 9.58 19.98
C HIS A 71 0.58 9.43 20.51
N PHE A 72 1.52 10.25 19.99
CA PHE A 72 2.55 11.04 20.67
C PHE A 72 3.01 12.14 19.66
N SER A 73 3.56 13.27 20.10
CA SER A 73 3.83 14.45 19.26
C SER A 73 5.29 14.55 18.80
N ILE A 74 5.53 14.91 17.54
CA ILE A 74 6.86 15.28 17.03
C ILE A 74 6.75 16.51 16.09
N CYS A 75 7.69 17.44 16.23
CA CYS A 75 7.95 18.52 15.27
C CYS A 75 9.24 18.21 14.50
N ALA A 76 9.37 18.71 13.28
CA ALA A 76 10.56 18.48 12.46
C ALA A 76 11.80 19.22 13.02
N PRO A 77 12.87 18.53 13.40
CA PRO A 77 14.13 19.16 13.83
C PRO A 77 14.87 19.79 12.63
N LEU A 78 15.46 20.97 12.83
CA LEU A 78 16.26 21.66 11.82
C LEU A 78 17.41 20.81 11.28
N GLU A 79 18.03 19.98 12.12
CA GLU A 79 19.12 19.09 11.70
C GLU A 79 18.65 18.05 10.67
N LEU A 80 17.43 17.51 10.80
CA LEU A 80 16.88 16.62 9.77
C LEU A 80 16.67 17.35 8.43
N VAL A 81 16.28 18.63 8.46
CA VAL A 81 16.14 19.44 7.24
C VAL A 81 17.50 19.64 6.56
N LYS A 82 18.58 19.87 7.33
CA LYS A 82 19.94 19.97 6.78
C LYS A 82 20.41 18.66 6.16
N VAL A 83 20.13 17.53 6.83
CA VAL A 83 20.43 16.19 6.30
C VAL A 83 19.69 15.95 4.99
N THR A 84 18.37 16.20 4.93
CA THR A 84 17.60 16.09 3.68
C THR A 84 18.18 16.97 2.57
N LYS A 85 18.59 18.21 2.89
CA LYS A 85 19.23 19.10 1.91
C LYS A 85 20.55 18.53 1.37
N GLN A 86 21.36 17.89 2.22
CA GLN A 86 22.63 17.29 1.80
C GLN A 86 22.43 16.01 0.97
N LEU A 87 21.40 15.23 1.29
CA LEU A 87 21.08 14.00 0.59
C LEU A 87 20.30 14.22 -0.71
N GLU A 88 19.69 15.40 -0.90
CA GLU A 88 18.77 15.73 -2.00
C GLU A 88 17.51 14.83 -2.07
N HIS A 89 17.33 13.97 -1.07
CA HIS A 89 16.16 13.14 -0.84
C HIS A 89 15.94 12.92 0.67
N LEU A 90 14.81 12.34 1.06
CA LEU A 90 14.53 12.04 2.46
C LEU A 90 15.53 11.01 3.01
N PRO A 91 15.99 11.12 4.27
CA PRO A 91 16.91 10.15 4.89
C PRO A 91 16.22 8.81 5.25
N VAL A 92 15.07 8.53 4.66
CA VAL A 92 14.23 7.35 4.90
C VAL A 92 13.67 6.87 3.56
N ILE A 93 13.15 5.64 3.57
CA ILE A 93 12.42 5.07 2.44
C ILE A 93 11.16 5.91 2.17
N ASP A 94 10.92 6.27 0.90
CA ASP A 94 9.76 7.06 0.48
C ASP A 94 8.80 6.24 -0.38
N PHE A 95 7.67 5.84 0.20
CA PHE A 95 6.66 5.03 -0.48
C PHE A 95 5.48 5.87 -0.93
N ALA A 96 5.05 5.67 -2.17
CA ALA A 96 3.77 6.18 -2.62
C ALA A 96 2.63 5.42 -1.93
N ALA A 97 1.59 6.13 -1.51
CA ALA A 97 0.42 5.52 -0.88
C ALA A 97 -0.85 6.24 -1.30
N ARG A 98 -1.98 5.52 -1.24
CA ARG A 98 -3.34 5.97 -1.55
C ARG A 98 -3.57 6.26 -3.03
N GLY A 99 -4.61 5.64 -3.60
CA GLY A 99 -5.05 5.90 -4.98
C GLY A 99 -4.40 5.00 -6.04
N VAL A 100 -3.50 4.10 -5.66
CA VAL A 100 -2.97 3.06 -6.55
C VAL A 100 -4.05 1.99 -6.75
N ALA A 101 -4.70 2.00 -7.91
CA ALA A 101 -5.78 1.07 -8.25
C ALA A 101 -5.41 0.13 -9.41
N THR A 102 -4.42 0.51 -10.22
CA THR A 102 -3.97 -0.20 -11.41
C THR A 102 -2.46 -0.42 -11.41
N PRO A 103 -1.96 -1.40 -12.18
CA PRO A 103 -0.53 -1.56 -12.43
C PRO A 103 0.13 -0.27 -12.95
N ALA A 104 -0.56 0.47 -13.81
CA ALA A 104 -0.07 1.72 -14.38
C ALA A 104 0.18 2.78 -13.29
N ASP A 105 -0.75 2.96 -12.35
CA ASP A 105 -0.58 3.89 -11.23
C ASP A 105 0.67 3.52 -10.41
N ALA A 106 0.83 2.23 -10.10
CA ALA A 106 1.96 1.75 -9.31
C ALA A 106 3.30 2.03 -10.02
N THR A 107 3.36 1.73 -11.33
CA THR A 107 4.57 1.94 -12.13
C THR A 107 4.92 3.42 -12.28
N LEU A 108 3.91 4.28 -12.42
CA LEU A 108 4.11 5.73 -12.50
C LEU A 108 4.77 6.25 -11.22
N MET A 109 4.33 5.80 -10.05
CA MET A 109 4.94 6.20 -8.78
C MET A 109 6.40 5.76 -8.68
N MET A 110 6.72 4.54 -9.10
CA MET A 110 8.10 4.06 -9.14
C MET A 110 8.98 4.89 -10.10
N GLN A 111 8.46 5.21 -11.30
CA GLN A 111 9.16 6.04 -12.28
C GLN A 111 9.37 7.49 -11.80
N MET A 112 8.51 7.99 -10.91
CA MET A 112 8.68 9.30 -10.26
C MET A 112 9.69 9.28 -9.10
N GLY A 113 10.32 8.13 -8.82
CA GLY A 113 11.39 8.01 -7.83
C GLY A 113 10.95 7.52 -6.45
N CYS A 114 9.72 7.01 -6.31
CA CYS A 114 9.32 6.35 -5.08
C CYS A 114 10.07 5.02 -4.90
N ASP A 115 10.39 4.69 -3.65
CA ASP A 115 11.07 3.45 -3.24
C ASP A 115 10.14 2.24 -3.20
N GLY A 116 8.85 2.41 -3.44
CA GLY A 116 7.83 1.36 -3.37
C GLY A 116 6.43 1.94 -3.28
N VAL A 117 5.42 1.06 -3.21
CA VAL A 117 4.02 1.47 -3.19
C VAL A 117 3.21 0.76 -2.10
N PHE A 118 2.25 1.49 -1.53
CA PHE A 118 1.18 0.95 -0.69
C PHE A 118 -0.11 0.79 -1.49
N VAL A 119 -0.67 -0.41 -1.47
CA VAL A 119 -1.92 -0.74 -2.13
C VAL A 119 -2.98 -1.01 -1.08
N GLY A 120 -4.14 -0.37 -1.23
CA GLY A 120 -5.26 -0.52 -0.31
C GLY A 120 -5.93 -1.89 -0.42
N SER A 121 -6.55 -2.35 0.67
CA SER A 121 -7.33 -3.60 0.74
C SER A 121 -8.57 -3.58 -0.15
N ASP A 122 -8.91 -2.40 -0.61
CA ASP A 122 -9.85 -2.12 -1.69
C ASP A 122 -9.61 -3.05 -2.91
N ILE A 123 -8.37 -3.48 -3.20
CA ILE A 123 -8.09 -4.48 -4.24
C ILE A 123 -8.87 -5.82 -4.06
N PHE A 124 -9.21 -6.17 -2.82
CA PHE A 124 -10.03 -7.34 -2.49
C PHE A 124 -11.52 -7.18 -2.84
N LYS A 125 -11.96 -5.97 -3.19
CA LYS A 125 -13.30 -5.67 -3.72
C LYS A 125 -13.36 -5.77 -5.26
N SER A 126 -12.23 -6.02 -5.93
CA SER A 126 -12.19 -6.16 -7.39
C SER A 126 -12.73 -7.51 -7.86
N ALA A 127 -13.04 -7.63 -9.17
CA ALA A 127 -13.54 -8.87 -9.76
C ALA A 127 -12.58 -10.06 -9.62
N VAL A 128 -11.27 -9.83 -9.56
CA VAL A 128 -10.24 -10.88 -9.45
C VAL A 128 -9.10 -10.46 -8.51
N PRO A 129 -9.31 -10.46 -7.17
CA PRO A 129 -8.38 -9.90 -6.20
C PRO A 129 -6.95 -10.42 -6.26
N ALA A 130 -6.77 -11.75 -6.17
CA ALA A 130 -5.44 -12.36 -6.14
C ALA A 130 -4.68 -12.19 -7.46
N ALA A 131 -5.39 -12.14 -8.59
CA ALA A 131 -4.75 -11.86 -9.88
C ALA A 131 -4.31 -10.39 -9.95
N ARG A 132 -5.18 -9.46 -9.52
CA ARG A 132 -4.91 -8.01 -9.52
C ARG A 132 -3.72 -7.65 -8.62
N GLU A 133 -3.64 -8.30 -7.46
CA GLU A 133 -2.51 -8.16 -6.55
C GLU A 133 -1.20 -8.57 -7.23
N ARG A 134 -1.12 -9.81 -7.74
CA ARG A 134 0.08 -10.31 -8.43
C ARG A 134 0.53 -9.44 -9.60
N VAL A 135 -0.39 -8.90 -10.39
CA VAL A 135 -0.01 -8.02 -11.51
C VAL A 135 0.53 -6.68 -11.06
N ILE A 136 0.03 -6.10 -9.96
CA ILE A 136 0.60 -4.87 -9.41
C ILE A 136 2.01 -5.13 -8.88
N LEU A 137 2.22 -6.25 -8.20
CA LEU A 137 3.55 -6.64 -7.75
C LEU A 137 4.51 -6.84 -8.92
N LYS A 138 4.09 -7.59 -9.96
CA LYS A 138 4.89 -7.78 -11.18
C LYS A 138 5.18 -6.43 -11.86
N ALA A 139 4.23 -5.51 -11.89
CA ALA A 139 4.41 -4.18 -12.47
C ALA A 139 5.41 -3.33 -11.68
N VAL A 140 5.38 -3.38 -10.35
CA VAL A 140 6.34 -2.66 -9.49
C VAL A 140 7.74 -3.23 -9.64
N THR A 141 7.91 -4.54 -9.72
CA THR A 141 9.22 -5.17 -9.96
C THR A 141 9.80 -4.81 -11.34
N HIS A 142 8.93 -4.63 -12.33
CA HIS A 142 9.30 -4.37 -13.73
C HIS A 142 8.88 -2.98 -14.20
N TYR A 143 8.93 -1.97 -13.32
CA TYR A 143 8.34 -0.65 -13.57
C TYR A 143 8.95 0.15 -14.74
N ASN A 144 10.09 -0.30 -15.27
CA ASN A 144 10.74 0.27 -16.46
C ASN A 144 10.52 -0.55 -17.75
N ASP A 145 9.87 -1.71 -17.67
CA ASP A 145 9.59 -2.57 -18.81
C ASP A 145 8.16 -2.35 -19.32
N SER A 146 8.03 -1.54 -20.37
CA SER A 146 6.72 -1.20 -20.96
C SER A 146 5.97 -2.40 -21.53
N GLN A 147 6.66 -3.46 -21.97
CA GLN A 147 6.01 -4.67 -22.48
C GLN A 147 5.37 -5.44 -21.34
N ILE A 148 6.10 -5.63 -20.24
CA ILE A 148 5.57 -6.28 -19.04
C ILE A 148 4.40 -5.46 -18.48
N ILE A 149 4.53 -4.14 -18.39
CA ILE A 149 3.46 -3.27 -17.87
C ILE A 149 2.18 -3.40 -18.71
N ALA A 150 2.30 -3.44 -20.04
CA ALA A 150 1.17 -3.63 -20.93
C ALA A 150 0.52 -5.02 -20.74
N GLU A 151 1.33 -6.08 -20.69
CA GLU A 151 0.88 -7.46 -20.47
C GLU A 151 0.06 -7.58 -19.17
N VAL A 152 0.62 -7.10 -18.07
CA VAL A 152 0.01 -7.25 -16.73
C VAL A 152 -1.20 -6.33 -16.53
N SER A 153 -1.39 -5.34 -17.39
CA SER A 153 -2.57 -4.46 -17.39
C SER A 153 -3.77 -5.04 -18.15
N CYS A 154 -3.62 -6.17 -18.84
CA CYS A 154 -4.67 -6.77 -19.64
C CYS A 154 -5.60 -7.69 -18.83
N ASN A 155 -6.87 -7.79 -19.24
CA ASN A 155 -7.86 -8.75 -18.73
C ASN A 155 -8.10 -8.72 -17.21
N LEU A 156 -7.91 -7.57 -16.57
CA LEU A 156 -8.10 -7.43 -15.12
C LEU A 156 -9.56 -7.19 -14.69
N GLY A 157 -10.46 -6.99 -15.65
CA GLY A 157 -11.82 -6.52 -15.41
C GLY A 157 -11.87 -5.12 -14.81
N ASP A 158 -13.05 -4.72 -14.34
CA ASP A 158 -13.24 -3.41 -13.75
C ASP A 158 -12.40 -3.24 -12.49
N SER A 159 -11.71 -2.10 -12.41
CA SER A 159 -11.15 -1.60 -11.16
C SER A 159 -12.27 -1.12 -10.24
N MET A 160 -11.92 -0.67 -9.04
CA MET A 160 -12.92 -0.10 -8.14
C MET A 160 -13.43 1.25 -8.59
N ALA A 161 -14.68 1.55 -8.21
CA ALA A 161 -15.25 2.88 -8.29
C ALA A 161 -14.47 3.85 -7.37
N GLY A 162 -13.80 4.82 -7.98
CA GLY A 162 -13.14 5.92 -7.29
C GLY A 162 -14.05 7.15 -7.17
N LEU A 163 -13.73 8.03 -6.23
CA LEU A 163 -14.26 9.41 -6.21
C LEU A 163 -13.26 10.31 -6.93
N ASN A 164 -13.66 11.05 -7.97
CA ASN A 164 -12.75 12.00 -8.59
C ASN A 164 -12.51 13.19 -7.66
N LEU A 165 -11.29 13.71 -7.68
CA LEU A 165 -10.92 14.89 -6.90
C LEU A 165 -11.66 16.15 -7.36
N SER A 166 -12.07 16.20 -8.62
CA SER A 166 -12.84 17.29 -9.23
C SER A 166 -14.30 17.34 -8.81
N ASP A 167 -14.83 16.25 -8.25
CA ASP A 167 -16.26 16.12 -7.93
C ASP A 167 -16.57 16.65 -6.51
N LYS A 168 -15.62 17.36 -5.88
CA LYS A 168 -15.71 17.96 -4.55
C LYS A 168 -15.59 19.48 -4.59
#